data_AF-A0A077ZDB3-F1
#
_entry.id   AF-A0A077ZDB3-F1
#
_cell.length_a   1.000
_cell.length_b   1.000
_cell.length_c   1.000
_cell.angle_alpha   90.00
_cell.angle_beta   90.00
_cell.angle_gamma   90.00
#
_symmetry.space_group_name_H-M   'P 1'
#
loop_
_entity.id
_entity.type
_entity.pdbx_description
1 polymer ?
#
loop_
_entity_poly.entity_id
_entity_poly.type
_entity_poly.pdbx_seq_one_letter_code
_entity_poly.pdbx_strand_id
1 'polypeptide(L)'
;MDDYCSFDCPPSDLETRGIIDKLAEFVARNGPEFEVLTREKQRHNPKFSFLFGGLHSAYYKRKLEAARAGIVLYLLVGFIMFVYSNYYRFEY
;
A
#
# COMPACT_ATOMS: atom_id res chain seq x y z
N MET A 1 -20.07 -12.66 -20.28
CA MET A 1 -18.82 -12.67 -19.51
C MET A 1 -18.63 -11.24 -19.07
N ASP A 2 -19.17 -10.89 -17.91
CA ASP A 2 -19.07 -9.52 -17.43
C ASP A 2 -17.59 -9.20 -17.22
N ASP A 3 -17.17 -8.07 -17.79
CA ASP A 3 -15.79 -7.62 -17.85
C ASP A 3 -15.22 -7.39 -16.43
N TYR A 4 -14.67 -8.47 -15.87
CA TYR A 4 -14.08 -8.48 -14.53
C TYR A 4 -12.86 -7.54 -14.43
N CYS A 5 -12.27 -7.11 -15.56
CA CYS A 5 -11.16 -6.13 -15.54
C CYS A 5 -11.60 -4.77 -14.98
N SER A 6 -12.86 -4.36 -15.14
CA SER A 6 -13.31 -3.04 -14.69
C SER A 6 -13.10 -2.74 -13.19
N PHE A 7 -13.11 -3.75 -12.31
CA PHE A 7 -12.96 -3.53 -10.86
C PHE A 7 -11.50 -3.59 -10.36
N ASP A 8 -10.68 -4.45 -10.96
CA ASP A 8 -9.30 -4.71 -10.52
C ASP A 8 -8.25 -3.89 -11.30
N CYS A 9 -8.64 -3.35 -12.45
CA CYS A 9 -7.72 -2.63 -13.31
C CYS A 9 -7.38 -1.24 -12.71
N PRO A 10 -6.14 -0.76 -12.90
CA PRO A 10 -5.70 0.53 -12.37
C PRO A 10 -6.61 1.65 -12.90
N PRO A 11 -6.91 2.68 -12.10
CA PRO A 11 -7.69 3.82 -12.57
C PRO A 11 -7.06 4.42 -13.83
N SER A 12 -7.88 4.66 -14.85
CA SER A 12 -7.47 5.40 -16.05
C SER A 12 -7.17 6.86 -15.72
N ASP A 13 -7.86 7.38 -14.72
CA ASP A 13 -7.62 8.70 -14.17
C ASP A 13 -6.35 8.73 -13.30
N LEU A 14 -5.37 9.52 -13.73
CA LEU A 14 -4.07 9.64 -13.07
C LEU A 14 -4.19 10.27 -11.67
N GLU A 15 -5.17 11.14 -11.45
CA GLU A 15 -5.40 11.74 -10.13
C GLU A 15 -5.86 10.67 -9.13
N THR A 16 -6.90 9.91 -9.47
CA THR A 16 -7.43 8.81 -8.66
C THR A 16 -6.36 7.76 -8.39
N ARG A 17 -5.59 7.38 -9.43
CA ARG A 17 -4.45 6.47 -9.27
C ARG A 17 -3.40 7.03 -8.31
N GLY A 18 -3.06 8.31 -8.43
CA GLY A 18 -2.11 8.98 -7.56
C GLY A 18 -2.58 9.05 -6.11
N ILE A 19 -3.88 9.28 -5.87
CA ILE A 19 -4.49 9.27 -4.53
C ILE A 19 -4.38 7.87 -3.91
N ILE A 20 -4.78 6.83 -4.66
CA ILE A 20 -4.74 5.44 -4.19
C ILE A 20 -3.31 5.01 -3.87
N ASP A 21 -2.37 5.26 -4.78
CA ASP A 21 -0.97 4.86 -4.61
C ASP A 21 -0.34 5.56 -3.39
N LYS A 22 -0.56 6.87 -3.22
CA LYS A 22 -0.07 7.62 -2.05
C LYS A 22 -0.71 7.17 -0.75
N LEU A 23 -2.01 6.90 -0.75
CA LEU A 23 -2.71 6.45 0.45
C LEU A 23 -2.24 5.06 0.87
N ALA A 24 -2.09 4.13 -0.08
CA ALA A 24 -1.59 2.79 0.18
C ALA A 24 -0.19 2.82 0.81
N GLU A 25 0.72 3.64 0.28
CA GLU A 25 2.08 3.80 0.84
C GLU A 25 2.05 4.47 2.23
N PHE A 26 1.16 5.44 2.43
CA PHE A 26 1.00 6.12 3.71
C PHE A 26 0.47 5.16 4.79
N VAL A 27 -0.57 4.40 4.49
CA VAL A 27 -1.14 3.40 5.42
C VAL A 27 -0.16 2.25 5.66
N ALA A 28 0.59 1.82 4.64
CA ALA A 28 1.59 0.76 4.79
C ALA A 28 2.71 1.16 5.77
N ARG A 29 3.14 2.43 5.74
CA ARG A 29 4.21 2.94 6.61
C ARG A 29 3.74 3.25 8.03
N ASN A 30 2.53 3.78 8.18
CA ASN A 30 2.06 4.31 9.47
C ASN A 30 1.14 3.36 10.24
N GLY A 31 0.56 2.35 9.58
CA GLY A 31 -0.34 1.38 10.20
C GLY A 31 -1.80 1.50 9.75
N PRO A 32 -2.62 0.46 10.02
CA PRO A 32 -4.02 0.41 9.62
C PRO A 32 -4.90 1.47 10.29
N GLU A 33 -4.49 2.02 11.43
CA GLU A 33 -5.19 3.08 12.15
C GLU A 33 -5.35 4.33 11.25
N PHE A 34 -4.36 4.61 10.41
CA PHE A 34 -4.41 5.71 9.47
C PHE A 34 -5.40 5.50 8.33
N GLU A 35 -5.69 4.25 7.97
CA GLU A 35 -6.80 3.94 7.05
C GLU A 35 -8.13 4.28 7.71
N VAL A 36 -8.32 3.87 8.97
CA VAL A 36 -9.55 4.18 9.74
C VAL A 36 -9.74 5.68 9.86
N LEU A 37 -8.70 6.42 10.25
CA LEU A 37 -8.74 7.88 10.35
C LEU A 37 -9.04 8.55 8.99
N THR A 38 -8.50 8.01 7.90
CA THR A 38 -8.78 8.53 6.55
C THR A 38 -10.23 8.25 6.15
N ARG A 39 -10.76 7.06 6.47
CA ARG A 39 -12.17 6.70 6.26
C ARG A 39 -13.10 7.61 7.04
N GLU A 40 -12.78 7.96 8.27
CA GLU A 40 -13.60 8.88 9.07
C GLU A 40 -13.57 10.31 8.48
N LYS A 41 -12.38 10.83 8.19
CA LYS A 41 -12.21 12.20 7.68
C LYS A 41 -12.74 12.42 6.26
N GLN A 42 -12.64 11.40 5.40
CA GLN A 42 -12.99 11.49 3.98
C GLN A 42 -14.29 10.76 3.64
N ARG A 43 -15.12 10.42 4.63
CA ARG A 43 -16.39 9.69 4.45
C ARG A 43 -17.32 10.30 3.40
N HIS A 44 -17.34 11.62 3.30
CA HIS A 44 -18.21 12.37 2.39
C HIS A 44 -17.51 12.80 1.10
N ASN A 45 -16.25 12.42 0.89
CA ASN A 45 -15.46 12.80 -0.27
C ASN A 45 -15.52 11.69 -1.34
N PRO A 46 -16.13 11.91 -2.52
CA PRO A 46 -16.25 10.89 -3.56
C PRO A 46 -14.90 10.39 -4.08
N LYS A 47 -13.83 11.19 -3.95
CA LYS A 47 -12.45 10.78 -4.30
C LYS A 47 -11.95 9.60 -3.46
N PHE A 48 -12.52 9.35 -2.29
CA PHE A 48 -12.17 8.25 -1.39
C PHE A 48 -13.24 7.14 -1.35
N SER A 49 -14.16 7.11 -2.32
CA SER A 49 -15.20 6.09 -2.43
C SER A 49 -14.66 4.65 -2.48
N PHE A 50 -13.45 4.44 -3.00
CA PHE A 50 -12.75 3.15 -3.04
C PHE A 50 -12.49 2.55 -1.63
N LEU A 51 -12.40 3.39 -0.59
CA LEU A 51 -12.27 2.94 0.81
C LEU A 51 -13.55 2.32 1.38
N PHE A 52 -14.69 2.53 0.72
CA PHE A 52 -16.01 2.07 1.16
C PHE A 52 -16.60 1.01 0.23
N GLY A 53 -15.76 0.35 -0.57
CA GLY A 53 -16.19 -0.65 -1.55
C GLY A 53 -16.58 -0.07 -2.91
N GLY A 54 -16.21 1.18 -3.21
CA GLY A 54 -16.36 1.77 -4.53
C GLY A 54 -15.41 1.20 -5.58
N LEU A 55 -15.45 1.80 -6.77
CA LEU A 55 -14.56 1.48 -7.88
C LEU A 55 -13.09 1.54 -7.43
N HIS A 56 -12.26 0.60 -7.90
CA HIS A 56 -10.85 0.48 -7.54
C HIS A 56 -10.53 0.09 -6.08
N SER A 57 -11.53 -0.38 -5.30
CA SER A 57 -11.27 -0.89 -3.94
C SER A 57 -10.29 -2.07 -3.93
N ALA A 58 -10.39 -2.98 -4.91
CA ALA A 58 -9.47 -4.10 -5.06
C ALA A 58 -8.05 -3.64 -5.47
N TYR A 59 -7.95 -2.65 -6.37
CA TYR A 59 -6.67 -2.04 -6.72
C TYR A 59 -5.99 -1.39 -5.49
N TYR A 60 -6.75 -0.67 -4.66
CA TYR A 60 -6.23 -0.13 -3.38
C TYR A 60 -5.69 -1.23 -2.47
N LYS A 61 -6.45 -2.32 -2.25
CA LYS A 61 -6.01 -3.44 -1.42
C LYS A 61 -4.70 -4.07 -1.93
N ARG A 62 -4.60 -4.33 -3.24
CA ARG A 62 -3.39 -4.86 -3.87
C ARG A 62 -2.20 -3.92 -3.70
N LYS A 63 -2.41 -2.60 -3.84
CA LYS A 63 -1.37 -1.59 -3.62
C LYS A 63 -0.93 -1.53 -2.17
N LEU A 64 -1.86 -1.63 -1.23
CA LEU A 64 -1.57 -1.66 0.20
C LEU A 64 -0.76 -2.91 0.58
N GLU A 65 -1.14 -4.08 0.06
CA GLU A 65 -0.41 -5.33 0.24
C GLU A 65 1.00 -5.26 -0.34
N ALA A 66 1.14 -4.77 -1.58
CA ALA A 66 2.43 -4.60 -2.23
C ALA A 66 3.34 -3.63 -1.46
N ALA A 67 2.80 -2.51 -0.96
CA ALA A 67 3.55 -1.55 -0.17
C ALA A 67 4.02 -2.16 1.16
N ARG A 68 3.16 -2.90 1.86
CA ARG A 68 3.52 -3.62 3.09
C ARG A 68 4.59 -4.68 2.85
N ALA A 69 4.43 -5.48 1.79
CA ALA A 69 5.41 -6.50 1.41
C ALA A 69 6.77 -5.87 1.06
N GLY A 70 6.77 -4.73 0.36
CA GLY A 70 7.97 -3.96 0.07
C GLY A 70 8.71 -3.54 1.35
N ILE A 71 8.00 -2.99 2.33
CA ILE A 71 8.59 -2.61 3.64
C ILE A 71 9.21 -3.83 4.33
N VAL A 72 8.50 -4.95 4.39
CA VAL A 72 9.02 -6.19 5.01
C VAL A 72 10.28 -6.67 4.28
N LEU A 73 10.27 -6.68 2.94
CA LEU A 73 11.44 -7.07 2.16
C LEU A 73 12.65 -6.16 2.46
N TYR A 74 12.45 -4.83 2.53
CA TYR A 74 13.53 -3.90 2.89
C TYR A 74 14.07 -4.14 4.30
N LEU A 75 13.20 -4.41 5.27
CA LEU A 75 13.64 -4.72 6.64
C LEU A 75 14.40 -6.05 6.71
N LEU A 76 13.94 -7.08 6.00
CA LEU A 76 14.62 -8.37 5.94
C LEU A 76 15.98 -8.27 5.25
N VAL A 77 16.07 -7.56 4.13
CA VAL A 77 17.34 -7.28 3.45
C VAL A 77 18.27 -6.50 4.37
N GLY A 78 17.77 -5.45 5.03
CA GLY A 78 18.53 -4.67 6.00
C GLY A 78 19.04 -5.53 7.16
N PHE A 79 18.22 -6.44 7.68
CA PHE A 79 18.60 -7.34 8.76
C PHE A 79 19.65 -8.36 8.31
N ILE A 80 19.50 -8.96 7.13
CA ILE A 80 20.49 -9.89 6.57
C ILE A 80 21.83 -9.17 6.35
N MET A 81 21.81 -7.97 5.76
CA MET A 81 23.02 -7.16 5.56
C MET A 81 23.66 -6.76 6.89
N PHE A 82 22.86 -6.45 7.91
CA PHE A 82 23.35 -6.17 9.25
C PHE A 82 24.01 -7.41 9.88
N VAL A 83 23.36 -8.57 9.84
CA VAL A 83 23.92 -9.83 10.37
C VAL A 83 25.21 -10.19 9.66
N TYR A 84 25.22 -10.10 8.32
CA TYR A 84 26.40 -10.32 7.51
C TYR A 84 27.53 -9.38 7.96
N SER A 85 27.28 -8.07 8.00
CA SER A 85 28.30 -7.09 8.37
C SER A 85 28.86 -7.32 9.77
N ASN A 86 28.05 -7.77 10.73
CA ASN A 86 28.52 -8.07 12.09
C ASN A 86 29.23 -9.42 12.17
N TYR A 87 28.79 -10.43 11.44
CA TYR A 87 29.43 -11.74 11.40
C TYR A 87 30.85 -11.64 10.81
N TYR A 88 31.00 -10.99 9.65
CA TYR A 88 32.30 -10.81 9.00
C TYR A 88 33.22 -9.80 9.70
N ARG A 89 32.72 -9.05 10.70
CA ARG A 89 33.57 -8.16 11.51
C ARG A 89 34.41 -8.93 12.54
N PHE A 90 34.04 -10.17 12.90
CA PHE A 90 34.76 -10.96 13.89
C PHE A 90 35.82 -11.91 13.30
N GLU A 91 35.99 -11.97 11.98
CA GLU A 91 36.93 -12.89 11.32
C GLU A 91 38.35 -12.30 11.10
N TYR A 92 38.69 -11.14 11.69
CA TYR A 92 40.02 -10.52 11.61
C TYR A 92 40.51 -10.03 12.98
#